data_AF-A0AA40AIJ8-F1
#
_entry.id   AF-A0AA40AIJ8-F1
#
_cell.length_a   1.000
_cell.length_b   1.000
_cell.length_c   1.000
_cell.angle_alpha   90.00
_cell.angle_beta   90.00
_cell.angle_gamma   90.00
#
_symmetry.space_group_name_H-M   'P 1'
#
loop_
_entity.id
_entity.type
_entity.pdbx_description
1 polymer ?
#
loop_
_entity_poly.entity_id
_entity_poly.type
_entity_poly.pdbx_seq_one_letter_code
_entity_poly.pdbx_strand_id
1 'polypeptide(L)'
;MDVDGVGRDIGDQKPLKQLTLQQNYAGVFQDLKTARAQEEAMKMRLQMLEDISNKKHADFRRSPTAENKQADEKAAIDVLRADKDFREARRVLEWSQIAADGVKADLARQFGS
;
A
#
# COMPACT_ATOMS: atom_id res chain seq x y z
N MET A 1 -65.65 18.72 -6.31
CA MET A 1 -64.76 17.70 -6.89
C MET A 1 -63.53 17.70 -6.00
N ASP A 2 -63.54 16.83 -5.00
CA ASP A 2 -62.41 16.57 -4.11
C ASP A 2 -61.36 15.75 -4.88
N VAL A 3 -60.07 16.05 -4.73
CA VAL A 3 -59.11 15.18 -4.01
C VAL A 3 -57.88 16.02 -3.68
N ASP A 4 -57.71 16.33 -2.40
CA ASP A 4 -56.41 16.66 -1.80
C ASP A 4 -55.48 15.45 -1.93
N GLY A 5 -54.51 15.55 -2.84
CA GLY A 5 -53.48 14.54 -3.06
C GLY A 5 -52.13 14.97 -2.52
N VAL A 6 -51.99 15.02 -1.19
CA VAL A 6 -50.67 14.96 -0.54
C VAL A 6 -50.06 13.60 -0.86
N GLY A 7 -49.35 13.52 -1.98
CA GLY A 7 -48.45 12.43 -2.32
C GLY A 7 -47.03 12.92 -2.19
N ARG A 8 -46.45 12.74 -1.01
CA ARG A 8 -45.00 12.83 -0.81
C ARG A 8 -44.36 11.74 -1.65
N ASP A 9 -44.03 12.03 -2.90
CA ASP A 9 -43.17 11.14 -3.68
C ASP A 9 -41.70 11.39 -3.30
N ILE A 10 -41.43 11.08 -2.04
CA ILE A 10 -40.09 10.88 -1.45
C ILE A 10 -39.82 9.36 -1.48
N GLY A 11 -40.33 8.67 -2.51
CA GLY A 11 -40.18 7.22 -2.70
C GLY A 11 -38.86 6.84 -3.38
N ASP A 12 -38.30 7.71 -4.22
CA ASP A 12 -37.23 7.32 -5.15
C ASP A 12 -35.86 7.97 -4.89
N GLN A 13 -35.57 8.36 -3.64
CA GLN A 13 -34.30 9.04 -3.30
C GLN A 13 -33.22 8.20 -2.62
N LYS A 14 -33.18 6.87 -2.78
CA LYS A 14 -31.97 6.09 -2.47
C LYS A 14 -31.77 4.90 -3.43
N PRO A 15 -30.91 5.08 -4.44
CA PRO A 15 -29.80 4.12 -4.58
C PRO A 15 -28.42 4.78 -4.80
N LEU A 16 -28.36 6.10 -5.09
CA LEU A 16 -27.10 6.78 -5.42
C LEU A 16 -26.07 6.73 -4.28
N LYS A 17 -26.49 6.86 -3.01
CA LYS A 17 -25.57 6.77 -1.87
C LYS A 17 -25.00 5.35 -1.65
N GLN A 18 -25.73 4.32 -2.07
CA GLN A 18 -25.35 2.92 -1.85
C GLN A 18 -24.38 2.43 -2.93
N LEU A 19 -24.57 2.88 -4.18
CA LEU A 19 -23.63 2.66 -5.29
C LEU A 19 -22.27 3.33 -5.05
N THR A 20 -22.24 4.54 -4.47
CA THR A 20 -20.99 5.24 -4.14
C THR A 20 -20.21 4.57 -3.00
N LEU A 21 -20.90 3.96 -2.03
CA LEU A 21 -20.26 3.24 -0.93
C LEU A 21 -19.56 1.97 -1.43
N GLN A 22 -20.23 1.16 -2.24
CA GLN A 22 -19.63 -0.06 -2.82
C GLN A 22 -18.41 0.24 -3.71
N GLN A 23 -18.44 1.32 -4.49
CA GLN A 23 -17.31 1.76 -5.32
C GLN A 23 -16.12 2.24 -4.48
N ASN A 24 -16.38 3.02 -3.41
CA ASN A 24 -15.33 3.45 -2.49
C ASN A 24 -14.67 2.26 -1.77
N TYR A 25 -15.46 1.23 -1.42
CA TYR A 25 -14.94 0.03 -0.77
C TYR A 25 -14.07 -0.82 -1.70
N ALA A 26 -14.46 -0.98 -2.97
CA ALA A 26 -13.63 -1.68 -3.96
C ALA A 26 -12.25 -1.02 -4.15
N GLY A 27 -12.19 0.32 -4.11
CA GLY A 27 -10.95 1.08 -4.17
C GLY A 27 -9.98 0.75 -3.03
N VAL A 28 -10.46 0.73 -1.78
CA VAL A 28 -9.61 0.45 -0.61
C VAL A 28 -8.97 -0.94 -0.66
N PHE A 29 -9.69 -1.95 -1.12
CA PHE A 29 -9.13 -3.30 -1.27
C PHE A 29 -8.13 -3.40 -2.44
N GLN A 30 -8.33 -2.64 -3.51
CA GLN A 30 -7.37 -2.54 -4.61
C GLN A 30 -6.09 -1.82 -4.18
N ASP A 31 -6.20 -0.75 -3.39
CA ASP A 31 -5.07 -0.04 -2.81
C ASP A 31 -4.28 -0.95 -1.87
N LEU A 32 -4.96 -1.74 -1.03
CA LEU A 32 -4.31 -2.74 -0.18
C LEU A 32 -3.54 -3.79 -1.01
N LYS A 33 -4.13 -4.29 -2.10
CA LYS A 33 -3.45 -5.23 -3.00
C LYS A 33 -2.20 -4.60 -3.62
N THR A 34 -2.31 -3.35 -4.05
CA THR A 34 -1.20 -2.58 -4.64
C THR A 34 -0.09 -2.33 -3.62
N ALA A 35 -0.44 -1.95 -2.40
CA ALA A 35 0.51 -1.74 -1.31
C ALA A 35 1.25 -3.03 -0.93
N ARG A 36 0.57 -4.19 -0.92
CA ARG A 36 1.22 -5.50 -0.73
C ARG A 36 2.22 -5.82 -1.84
N ALA A 37 1.83 -5.62 -3.09
CA ALA A 37 2.73 -5.85 -4.23
C ALA A 37 3.95 -4.91 -4.20
N GLN A 38 3.77 -3.67 -3.77
CA GLN A 38 4.85 -2.70 -3.61
C GLN A 38 5.80 -3.10 -2.48
N GLU A 39 5.30 -3.51 -1.31
CA GLU A 39 6.14 -3.95 -0.19
C GLU A 39 6.99 -5.18 -0.56
N GLU A 40 6.40 -6.18 -1.22
CA GLU A 40 7.15 -7.37 -1.68
C GLU A 40 8.19 -7.01 -2.75
N ALA A 41 7.87 -6.11 -3.70
CA ALA A 41 8.84 -5.64 -4.68
C ALA A 41 10.02 -4.88 -4.03
N MET A 42 9.75 -4.06 -3.02
CA MET A 42 10.80 -3.34 -2.28
C MET A 42 11.65 -4.29 -1.44
N LYS A 43 11.04 -5.31 -0.85
CA LYS A 43 11.75 -6.37 -0.12
C LYS A 43 12.72 -7.14 -1.03
N MET A 44 12.28 -7.55 -2.21
CA MET A 44 13.14 -8.21 -3.20
C MET A 44 14.30 -7.31 -3.64
N ARG A 45 14.02 -6.01 -3.84
CA ARG A 45 15.05 -5.02 -4.20
C ARG A 45 16.08 -4.84 -3.08
N LEU A 46 15.64 -4.75 -1.82
CA LEU A 46 16.53 -4.64 -0.67
C LEU A 46 17.47 -5.85 -0.59
N GLN A 47 16.92 -7.07 -0.69
CA GLN A 47 17.71 -8.30 -0.67
C GLN A 47 18.77 -8.33 -1.79
N MET A 48 18.40 -7.95 -3.01
CA MET A 48 19.34 -7.89 -4.13
C MET A 48 20.48 -6.89 -3.86
N LEU A 49 20.19 -5.74 -3.26
CA LEU A 49 21.21 -4.73 -2.93
C LEU A 49 22.10 -5.16 -1.78
N GLU A 50 21.57 -5.87 -0.78
CA GLU A 50 22.36 -6.47 0.29
C GLU A 50 23.37 -7.48 -0.27
N ASP A 51 22.96 -8.32 -1.22
CA ASP A 51 23.85 -9.27 -1.88
C ASP A 51 24.97 -8.57 -2.67
N ILE A 52 24.63 -7.49 -3.38
CA ILE A 52 25.61 -6.66 -4.09
C ILE A 52 26.58 -6.01 -3.11
N SER A 53 26.07 -5.44 -2.02
CA SER A 53 26.86 -4.81 -0.97
C SER A 53 27.84 -5.81 -0.35
N ASN A 54 27.39 -7.01 0.00
CA ASN A 54 28.24 -8.08 0.52
C ASN A 54 29.36 -8.47 -0.46
N LYS A 55 29.06 -8.52 -1.76
CA LYS A 55 30.08 -8.78 -2.79
C LYS A 55 31.10 -7.65 -2.89
N LYS A 56 30.67 -6.39 -2.93
CA LYS A 56 31.57 -5.22 -3.00
C LYS A 56 32.43 -5.09 -1.75
N HIS A 57 31.89 -5.38 -0.59
CA HIS A 57 32.64 -5.42 0.65
C HIS A 57 33.69 -6.53 0.65
N ALA A 58 33.37 -7.70 0.11
CA ALA A 58 34.34 -8.78 -0.07
C ALA A 58 35.45 -8.41 -1.08
N ASP A 59 35.09 -7.76 -2.19
CA ASP A 59 36.05 -7.29 -3.20
C ASP A 59 37.02 -6.24 -2.61
N PHE A 60 36.52 -5.29 -1.82
CA PHE A 60 37.35 -4.32 -1.10
C PHE A 60 38.30 -4.99 -0.09
N ARG A 61 37.82 -5.99 0.68
CA ARG A 61 38.68 -6.74 1.61
C ARG A 61 39.79 -7.53 0.89
N ARG A 62 39.52 -8.04 -0.32
CA ARG A 62 40.51 -8.74 -1.15
C ARG A 62 41.50 -7.78 -1.80
N SER A 63 41.05 -6.60 -2.20
CA SER A 63 41.85 -5.59 -2.88
C SER A 63 41.45 -4.19 -2.39
N PRO A 64 42.16 -3.63 -1.39
CA PRO A 64 41.77 -2.39 -0.72
C PRO A 64 42.19 -1.14 -1.50
N THR A 65 41.79 -1.06 -2.77
CA THR A 65 42.04 0.11 -3.62
C THR A 65 41.00 1.20 -3.34
N ALA A 66 41.32 2.45 -3.70
CA ALA A 66 40.39 3.57 -3.59
C ALA A 66 39.10 3.34 -4.40
N GLU A 67 39.21 2.72 -5.57
CA GLU A 67 38.06 2.37 -6.41
C GLU A 67 37.14 1.34 -5.74
N ASN A 68 37.72 0.28 -5.17
CA ASN A 68 36.93 -0.74 -4.46
C ASN A 68 36.31 -0.18 -3.17
N LYS A 69 37.01 0.72 -2.48
CA LYS A 69 36.45 1.45 -1.33
C LYS A 69 35.22 2.26 -1.72
N GLN A 70 35.30 3.04 -2.81
CA GLN A 70 34.16 3.82 -3.31
C GLN A 70 32.99 2.94 -3.75
N ALA A 71 33.28 1.79 -4.38
CA ALA A 71 32.24 0.85 -4.78
C ALA A 71 31.53 0.19 -3.58
N ASP A 72 32.26 -0.13 -2.52
CA ASP A 72 31.72 -0.63 -1.24
C ASP A 72 30.84 0.42 -0.56
N GLU A 73 31.36 1.65 -0.39
CA GLU A 73 30.63 2.75 0.22
C GLU A 73 29.34 3.08 -0.55
N LYS A 74 29.40 3.11 -1.88
CA LYS A 74 28.22 3.32 -2.71
C LYS A 74 27.17 2.20 -2.51
N ALA A 75 27.60 0.94 -2.51
CA ALA A 75 26.68 -0.18 -2.31
C ALA A 75 26.01 -0.13 -0.93
N ALA A 76 26.76 0.22 0.12
CA ALA A 76 26.21 0.41 1.46
C ALA A 76 25.16 1.55 1.51
N ILE A 77 25.42 2.67 0.83
CA ILE A 77 24.45 3.79 0.73
C ILE A 77 23.17 3.35 -0.01
N ASP A 78 23.31 2.58 -1.09
CA ASP A 78 22.16 2.10 -1.86
C ASP A 78 21.28 1.14 -1.04
N VAL A 79 21.88 0.29 -0.17
CA VAL A 79 21.15 -0.54 0.81
C VAL A 79 20.38 0.33 1.80
N LEU A 80 21.01 1.34 2.40
CA LEU A 80 20.35 2.22 3.37
C LEU A 80 19.15 2.96 2.77
N ARG A 81 19.24 3.36 1.51
CA ARG A 81 18.12 3.99 0.78
C ARG A 81 17.00 2.99 0.53
N ALA A 82 17.33 1.79 0.05
CA ALA A 82 16.33 0.75 -0.20
C ALA A 82 15.63 0.29 1.09
N ASP A 83 16.34 0.22 2.22
CA ASP A 83 15.74 -0.08 3.52
C ASP A 83 14.75 1.03 3.95
N LYS A 84 15.11 2.29 3.74
CA LYS A 84 14.18 3.40 3.98
C LYS A 84 12.92 3.27 3.12
N ASP A 85 13.07 3.04 1.81
CA ASP A 85 11.96 2.88 0.87
C ASP A 85 11.07 1.69 1.26
N PHE A 86 11.68 0.59 1.69
CA PHE A 86 10.97 -0.60 2.19
C PHE A 86 10.16 -0.30 3.45
N ARG A 87 10.74 0.41 4.43
CA ARG A 87 10.02 0.84 5.65
C ARG A 87 8.85 1.77 5.34
N GLU A 88 9.01 2.66 4.36
CA GLU A 88 7.92 3.51 3.89
C GLU A 88 6.80 2.70 3.21
N ALA A 89 7.15 1.75 2.33
CA ALA A 89 6.18 0.84 1.71
C ALA A 89 5.41 0.01 2.75
N ARG A 90 6.11 -0.50 3.77
CA ARG A 90 5.49 -1.25 4.88
C ARG A 90 4.53 -0.38 5.69
N ARG A 91 4.89 0.88 5.94
CA ARG A 91 3.99 1.84 6.60
C ARG A 91 2.73 2.08 5.77
N VAL A 92 2.87 2.27 4.46
CA VAL A 92 1.71 2.42 3.55
C VAL A 92 0.81 1.18 3.61
N LEU A 93 1.39 -0.02 3.55
CA LEU A 93 0.65 -1.27 3.68
C LEU A 93 -0.15 -1.35 5.00
N GLU A 94 0.46 -0.94 6.11
CA GLU A 94 -0.20 -0.92 7.42
C GLU A 94 -1.43 0.01 7.42
N TRP A 95 -1.29 1.24 6.91
CA TRP A 95 -2.41 2.17 6.80
C TRP A 95 -3.51 1.65 5.86
N SER A 96 -3.14 1.05 4.72
CA SER A 96 -4.09 0.42 3.81
C SER A 96 -4.83 -0.75 4.45
N GLN A 97 -4.16 -1.53 5.30
CA GLN A 97 -4.77 -2.65 6.02
C GLN A 97 -5.80 -2.15 7.05
N ILE A 98 -5.45 -1.13 7.83
CA ILE A 98 -6.37 -0.48 8.79
C ILE A 98 -7.61 0.06 8.05
N ALA A 99 -7.42 0.73 6.92
CA ALA A 99 -8.52 1.26 6.11
C ALA A 99 -9.43 0.13 5.60
N ALA A 100 -8.87 -0.97 5.08
CA ALA A 100 -9.62 -2.12 4.60
C ALA A 100 -10.40 -2.82 5.71
N ASP A 101 -9.82 -2.94 6.91
CA ASP A 101 -10.49 -3.53 8.07
C ASP A 101 -11.65 -2.65 8.57
N GLY A 102 -11.47 -1.33 8.57
CA GLY A 102 -12.56 -0.37 8.85
C GLY A 102 -13.72 -0.50 7.86
N VAL A 103 -13.42 -0.56 6.56
CA VAL A 103 -14.40 -0.80 5.49
C VAL A 103 -15.14 -2.13 5.69
N LYS A 104 -14.41 -3.21 6.01
CA LYS A 104 -14.99 -4.53 6.25
C LYS A 104 -15.95 -4.52 7.45
N ALA A 105 -15.58 -3.84 8.54
CA ALA A 105 -16.43 -3.69 9.71
C ALA A 105 -17.69 -2.86 9.41
N ASP A 106 -17.58 -1.79 8.61
CA ASP A 106 -18.72 -0.99 8.17
C ASP A 106 -19.69 -1.78 7.31
N LEU A 107 -19.17 -2.59 6.39
CA LEU A 107 -19.97 -3.49 5.55
C LEU A 107 -20.74 -4.52 6.39
N ALA A 108 -20.08 -5.17 7.36
CA ALA A 108 -20.73 -6.14 8.24
C ALA A 108 -21.88 -5.51 9.05
N ARG A 109 -21.71 -4.26 9.51
CA ARG A 109 -22.75 -3.51 10.23
C ARG A 109 -23.95 -3.11 9.37
N GLN A 110 -23.73 -2.86 8.07
CA GLN A 110 -24.80 -2.43 7.16
C GLN A 110 -25.60 -3.58 6.54
N PHE A 111 -24.97 -4.75 6.34
CA PHE A 111 -25.57 -5.86 5.57
C PHE A 111 -25.72 -7.17 6.36
N GLY A 112 -25.34 -7.21 7.64
CA GLY A 112 -25.36 -8.41 8.48
C GLY A 112 -26.69 -8.71 9.20
N SER A 113 -27.84 -8.49 8.55
CA SER A 113 -29.17 -8.94 9.02
C SER A 113 -29.68 -10.12 8.22
#